data_AF-A0A959L4P9-F1
#
_entry.id   AF-A0A959L4P9-F1
#
_cell.length_a   1.000
_cell.length_b   1.000
_cell.length_c   1.000
_cell.angle_alpha   90.00
_cell.angle_beta   90.00
_cell.angle_gamma   90.00
#
_symmetry.space_group_name_H-M   'P 1'
#
loop_
_entity.id
_entity.type
_entity.pdbx_description
1 polymer ?
#
loop_
_entity_poly.entity_id
_entity_poly.type
_entity_poly.pdbx_seq_one_letter_code
_entity_poly.pdbx_strand_id
1 'polypeptide(L)' 'KLVEKMAPFLVAVNLNGMKDGGPQIFPLGKGDHEKEMIQILQKHGFNGPYGILGHKEDADVKLILQENLQGYYELFSSN' A
#
# COMPACT_ATOMS: atom_id res chain seq x y z
N LYS A 1 4.02 0.21 18.47
CA LYS A 1 5.45 0.32 18.85
C LYS A 1 6.37 0.82 17.72
N LEU A 2 6.41 0.21 16.52
CA LEU A 2 7.29 0.69 15.44
C LEU A 2 6.73 1.96 14.77
N VAL A 3 5.46 1.93 14.38
CA VAL A 3 4.79 3.09 13.74
C VAL A 3 4.88 4.35 14.58
N GLU A 4 4.70 4.27 15.91
CA GLU A 4 4.84 5.41 16.82
C GLU A 4 6.22 6.08 16.74
N LYS A 5 7.29 5.30 16.50
CA LYS A 5 8.65 5.82 16.39
C LYS A 5 8.95 6.37 15.01
N MET A 6 8.35 5.80 13.96
CA MET A 6 8.60 6.18 12.58
C MET A 6 7.73 7.35 12.13
N ALA A 7 6.46 7.38 12.54
CA ALA A 7 5.44 8.32 12.04
C ALA A 7 5.88 9.80 12.06
N PRO A 8 6.54 10.32 13.11
CA PRO A 8 7.01 11.71 13.12
C PRO A 8 8.03 12.06 12.03
N PHE A 9 8.69 11.05 11.45
CA PHE A 9 9.77 11.22 10.47
C PHE A 9 9.36 10.77 9.06
N LEU A 10 8.13 10.28 8.88
CA LEU A 10 7.65 9.84 7.56
C LEU A 10 7.33 11.05 6.68
N VAL A 11 7.94 11.09 5.49
CA VAL A 11 7.65 12.09 4.46
C VAL A 11 6.72 11.54 3.39
N ALA A 12 6.87 10.27 3.04
CA ALA A 12 6.05 9.56 2.05
C ALA A 12 6.06 8.06 2.39
N VAL A 13 5.02 7.33 1.97
CA VAL A 13 4.93 5.86 2.12
C VAL A 13 4.61 5.25 0.76
N ASN A 14 5.45 4.32 0.29
CA ASN A 14 5.14 3.55 -0.92
C ASN A 14 4.45 2.24 -0.56
N LEU A 15 3.42 1.90 -1.32
CA LEU A 15 2.55 0.75 -1.08
C LEU A 15 2.69 -0.30 -2.18
N ASN A 16 2.52 -1.55 -1.78
CA ASN A 16 2.38 -2.72 -2.62
C ASN A 16 1.58 -3.78 -1.84
N GLY A 17 1.04 -4.77 -2.55
CA GLY A 17 0.42 -5.93 -1.92
C GLY A 17 1.49 -6.92 -1.42
N MET A 18 1.31 -7.42 -0.20
CA MET A 18 2.19 -8.42 0.42
C MET A 18 1.37 -9.52 1.08
N LYS A 19 1.85 -10.76 1.01
CA LYS A 19 1.24 -11.91 1.69
C LYS A 19 2.12 -12.46 2.78
N ASP A 20 1.50 -12.94 3.86
CA ASP A 20 2.22 -13.59 4.96
C ASP A 20 2.93 -14.86 4.49
N GLY A 21 4.23 -14.95 4.75
CA GLY A 21 5.05 -16.10 4.33
C GLY A 21 5.19 -16.29 2.81
N GLY A 22 4.78 -15.30 2.00
CA GLY A 22 4.73 -15.38 0.55
C GLY A 22 5.48 -14.24 -0.17
N PRO A 23 5.29 -14.10 -1.49
CA PRO A 23 5.94 -13.06 -2.26
C PRO A 23 5.53 -11.66 -1.78
N GLN A 24 6.49 -10.75 -1.75
CA GLN A 24 6.31 -9.41 -1.19
C GLN A 24 5.89 -8.38 -2.23
N ILE A 25 5.52 -8.75 -3.47
CA ILE A 25 5.24 -7.78 -4.54
C ILE A 25 4.03 -8.22 -5.37
N PHE A 26 2.85 -7.80 -4.94
CA PHE A 26 1.58 -7.89 -5.68
C PHE A 26 0.99 -6.51 -5.95
N PRO A 27 0.05 -6.38 -6.92
CA PRO A 27 -0.80 -5.21 -6.99
C PRO A 27 -1.53 -4.98 -5.65
N LEU A 28 -1.80 -3.70 -5.32
CA LEU A 28 -2.61 -3.35 -4.16
C LEU A 28 -3.96 -4.08 -4.15
N GLY A 29 -4.47 -4.36 -2.96
CA GLY A 29 -5.72 -5.08 -2.75
C GLY A 29 -5.61 -6.59 -2.94
N LYS A 30 -4.41 -7.11 -3.19
CA LYS A 30 -4.13 -8.55 -3.30
C LYS A 30 -3.27 -9.10 -2.17
N GLY A 31 -2.77 -8.22 -1.29
CA GLY A 31 -2.11 -8.62 -0.05
C GLY A 31 -3.10 -8.85 1.09
N ASP A 32 -2.54 -9.15 2.25
CA ASP A 32 -3.32 -9.55 3.43
C ASP A 32 -3.60 -8.36 4.38
N HIS A 33 -2.74 -7.33 4.38
CA HIS A 33 -2.68 -6.32 5.45
C HIS A 33 -2.70 -4.86 4.98
N GLU A 34 -2.85 -4.56 3.68
CA GLU A 34 -2.70 -3.18 3.18
C GLU A 34 -3.64 -2.19 3.88
N LYS A 35 -4.92 -2.56 4.05
CA LYS A 35 -5.93 -1.70 4.67
C LYS A 35 -5.59 -1.39 6.13
N GLU A 36 -5.25 -2.41 6.91
CA GLU A 36 -4.89 -2.24 8.32
C GLU A 36 -3.64 -1.38 8.47
N MET A 37 -2.61 -1.61 7.64
CA MET A 37 -1.39 -0.82 7.66
C MET A 37 -1.64 0.68 7.40
N ILE A 38 -2.46 0.99 6.38
CA ILE A 38 -2.83 2.37 6.06
C ILE A 38 -3.60 3.00 7.23
N GLN A 39 -4.56 2.29 7.82
CA GLN A 39 -5.32 2.79 8.97
C GLN A 39 -4.45 3.02 10.20
N ILE A 40 -3.47 2.14 10.45
CA ILE A 40 -2.50 2.30 11.55
C ILE A 40 -1.66 3.56 11.33
N LEU A 41 -1.17 3.80 10.12
CA LEU A 41 -0.40 5.01 9.79
C LEU A 41 -1.23 6.28 9.99
N GLN A 42 -2.46 6.31 9.47
CA GLN A 42 -3.39 7.42 9.63
C GLN A 42 -3.70 7.69 11.12
N LYS A 43 -3.97 6.64 11.90
CA LYS A 43 -4.23 6.73 13.35
C LYS A 43 -3.04 7.34 14.12
N HIS A 44 -1.82 7.18 13.61
CA HIS A 44 -0.60 7.76 14.22
C HIS A 44 -0.18 9.08 13.58
N GLY A 45 -1.07 9.74 12.83
CA GLY A 45 -0.89 11.11 12.36
C GLY A 45 -0.13 11.25 11.04
N PHE A 46 0.16 10.16 10.33
CA PHE A 46 0.75 10.26 8.99
C PHE A 46 -0.32 10.70 7.97
N ASN A 47 -0.16 11.92 7.45
CA ASN A 47 -1.01 12.54 6.43
C ASN A 47 -0.24 12.87 5.14
N GLY A 48 0.94 12.27 4.96
CA GLY A 48 1.78 12.47 3.79
C GLY A 48 1.29 11.68 2.56
N PRO A 49 1.95 11.85 1.41
CA PRO A 49 1.62 11.12 0.19
C PRO A 49 1.85 9.61 0.31
N TYR A 50 0.95 8.86 -0.32
CA TYR A 50 1.10 7.42 -0.56
C TYR A 50 1.45 7.18 -2.03
N GLY A 51 2.56 6.53 -2.30
CA GLY A 51 2.99 6.12 -3.64
C GLY A 51 2.61 4.66 -3.94
N ILE A 52 2.49 4.31 -5.22
CA ILE A 52 2.31 2.92 -5.68
C ILE A 52 3.66 2.41 -6.20
N LEU A 53 4.13 1.27 -5.67
CA LEU A 53 5.38 0.68 -6.10
C LEU A 53 5.21 -0.05 -7.45
N GLY A 54 5.79 0.50 -8.51
CA GLY A 54 5.92 -0.18 -9.81
C GLY A 54 7.23 -0.95 -9.90
N HIS A 55 7.19 -2.28 -9.72
CA HIS A 55 8.39 -3.14 -9.75
C HIS A 55 8.32 -4.28 -10.79
N LYS A 56 7.27 -4.34 -11.60
CA LYS A 56 7.17 -5.35 -12.66
C LYS A 56 7.83 -4.82 -13.94
N GLU A 57 8.96 -5.42 -14.31
CA GLU A 57 9.72 -5.05 -15.52
C GLU A 57 9.09 -5.62 -16.80
N ASP A 58 8.43 -6.78 -16.70
CA ASP A 58 7.91 -7.53 -17.85
C ASP A 58 6.42 -7.27 -18.16
N ALA A 59 5.82 -6.21 -17.59
CA ALA A 59 4.39 -5.92 -17.73
C ALA A 59 4.13 -4.50 -18.22
N ASP A 60 3.01 -4.30 -18.93
CA ASP A 60 2.57 -2.97 -19.34
C ASP A 60 2.27 -2.10 -18.11
N VAL A 61 3.01 -0.99 -18.00
CA VAL A 61 2.95 -0.09 -16.83
C VAL A 61 1.55 0.50 -16.63
N LYS A 62 0.83 0.80 -17.70
CA LYS A 62 -0.53 1.35 -17.62
C LYS A 62 -1.48 0.31 -17.04
N LEU A 63 -1.40 -0.94 -17.50
CA LEU A 63 -2.24 -2.03 -16.97
C LEU A 63 -1.94 -2.28 -15.49
N ILE A 64 -0.66 -2.34 -15.11
CA ILE A 64 -0.27 -2.53 -13.70
C ILE A 64 -0.75 -1.37 -12.83
N LEU A 65 -0.68 -0.13 -13.31
CA LEU A 65 -1.20 1.02 -12.57
C LEU A 65 -2.72 0.93 -12.39
N GLN A 66 -3.46 0.53 -13.43
CA GLN A 66 -4.90 0.34 -13.36
C GLN A 66 -5.29 -0.73 -12.33
N GLU A 67 -4.57 -1.85 -12.29
CA GLU A 67 -4.79 -2.91 -11.29
C GLU A 67 -4.56 -2.41 -9.86
N ASN A 68 -3.48 -1.66 -9.62
CA ASN A 68 -3.17 -1.11 -8.30
C ASN A 68 -4.22 -0.08 -7.85
N LEU A 69 -4.67 0.80 -8.75
CA LEU A 69 -5.71 1.78 -8.44
C LEU A 69 -7.04 1.10 -8.12
N GLN A 70 -7.43 0.09 -8.91
CA GLN A 70 -8.64 -0.70 -8.68
C GLN A 70 -8.60 -1.37 -7.31
N GLY A 71 -7.50 -2.07 -6.99
CA GLY A 71 -7.37 -2.72 -5.70
C GLY A 71 -7.29 -1.74 -4.52
N TYR A 72 -6.68 -0.57 -4.70
CA TYR A 72 -6.75 0.50 -3.71
C TYR A 72 -8.19 0.94 -3.45
N TYR A 73 -8.97 1.20 -4.49
CA TYR A 73 -10.37 1.58 -4.31
C TYR A 73 -11.15 0.46 -3.60
N GLU A 74 -10.97 -0.80 -3.97
CA GLU A 74 -11.63 -1.94 -3.33
C GLU A 74 -11.37 -2.01 -1.82
N LEU A 75 -10.15 -1.70 -1.35
CA LEU A 75 -9.82 -1.68 0.09
C LEU A 75 -10.69 -0.69 0.88
N PHE A 76 -11.10 0.41 0.26
CA PHE A 76 -11.81 1.52 0.91
C PHE A 76 -13.25 1.74 0.41
N SER A 77 -13.72 0.93 -0.55
CA SER A 77 -15.07 1.07 -1.14
C SER A 77 -16.18 0.38 -0.33
N SER A 78 -15.86 -0.26 0.80
CA SER A 78 -16.87 -0.89 1.66
C SER A 78 -17.35 0.07 2.75
N ASN A 79 -18.63 0.45 2.66
CA ASN A 79 -19.45 0.99 3.76
C ASN A 79 -19.60 -0.05 4.87
#